data_AF-A0A5C3N5B6-F1
#
_entry.id   AF-A0A5C3N5B6-F1
#
_cell.length_a   1.000
_cell.length_b   1.000
_cell.length_c   1.000
_cell.angle_alpha   90.00
_cell.angle_beta   90.00
_cell.angle_gamma   90.00
#
_symmetry.space_group_name_H-M   'P 1'
#
loop_
_entity.id
_entity.type
_entity.pdbx_description
1 polymer ?
#
loop_
_entity_poly.entity_id
_entity_poly.type
_entity_poly.pdbx_seq_one_letter_code
_entity_poly.pdbx_strand_id
1 'polypeptide(L)'
;MFIKGFIDAGDVDFDFKGAMKDALGGGLSGAAAMVLQVLTLMPLRTVMNYQYRFGTTTTIAIKTLWYDGGWTRYYQGLSAALIQGPVARFGDTAANVGILTLLESNTYMRTLPSLIKTVFASLLAAGFRIILTPIDTVKTTLQAQGKPGMRILKERVKKYGVTSLWYGALATAAATFVGHYPWFGTYNFLRDNLPEAHSTFWRLLRQAFVGFVASVVSDTISNSLRVVKTYRQVNDTKIGYVAAAEAVVATDGLRGLFGRGLKTRIIANGLQGLMFSVLWKLFLDLWNDKT
;
A
#
# COMPACT_ATOMS: atom_id res chain seq x y z
N MET A 1 -21.19 2.17 -24.92
CA MET A 1 -21.67 0.79 -24.66
C MET A 1 -21.71 0.45 -23.17
N PHE A 2 -20.61 0.58 -22.40
CA PHE A 2 -20.60 0.27 -20.95
C PHE A 2 -21.65 1.02 -20.11
N ILE A 3 -21.81 2.32 -20.33
CA ILE A 3 -22.79 3.14 -19.59
C ILE A 3 -24.23 2.74 -19.95
N LYS A 4 -24.48 2.36 -21.21
CA LYS A 4 -25.80 1.96 -21.68
C LYS A 4 -26.21 0.59 -21.09
N GLY A 5 -25.30 -0.39 -21.09
CA GLY A 5 -25.53 -1.69 -20.44
C GLY A 5 -25.63 -1.62 -18.90
N PHE A 6 -25.05 -0.59 -18.26
CA PHE A 6 -25.23 -0.35 -16.82
C PHE A 6 -26.64 0.16 -16.49
N ILE A 7 -27.20 1.03 -17.34
CA ILE A 7 -28.54 1.60 -17.17
C ILE A 7 -29.62 0.59 -17.56
N ASP A 8 -29.41 -0.19 -18.62
CA ASP A 8 -30.37 -1.15 -19.15
C ASP A 8 -30.55 -2.40 -18.26
N ALA A 9 -29.65 -2.64 -17.30
CA ALA A 9 -29.65 -3.86 -16.49
C ALA A 9 -30.72 -3.92 -15.39
N GLY A 10 -31.37 -2.80 -15.04
CA GLY A 10 -32.66 -2.74 -14.31
C GLY A 10 -32.78 -3.34 -12.89
N ASP A 11 -31.91 -4.27 -12.50
CA ASP A 11 -32.01 -5.02 -11.25
C ASP A 11 -31.00 -4.48 -10.24
N VAL A 12 -31.53 -3.90 -9.16
CA VAL A 12 -30.74 -3.36 -8.05
C VAL A 12 -31.26 -3.93 -6.74
N ASP A 13 -31.30 -5.26 -6.61
CA ASP A 13 -31.37 -5.89 -5.29
C ASP A 13 -29.97 -5.80 -4.64
N PHE A 14 -29.61 -4.57 -4.29
CA PHE A 14 -28.38 -4.26 -3.58
C PHE A 14 -28.62 -4.54 -2.10
N ASP A 15 -28.07 -5.64 -1.59
CA ASP A 15 -28.01 -5.91 -0.14
C ASP A 15 -27.05 -4.92 0.55
N PHE A 16 -27.51 -3.67 0.65
CA PHE A 16 -26.76 -2.56 1.25
C PHE A 16 -26.40 -2.87 2.69
N LYS A 17 -27.33 -3.52 3.40
CA LYS A 17 -27.23 -3.70 4.85
C LYS A 17 -26.24 -4.80 5.21
N GLY A 18 -26.27 -5.94 4.51
CA GLY A 18 -25.28 -7.01 4.66
C GLY A 18 -23.88 -6.54 4.26
N ALA A 19 -23.75 -5.96 3.05
CA ALA A 19 -22.46 -5.48 2.55
C ALA A 19 -21.85 -4.39 3.45
N MET A 20 -22.66 -3.49 4.02
CA MET A 20 -22.17 -2.46 4.93
C MET A 20 -21.76 -3.05 6.30
N LYS A 21 -22.49 -4.05 6.81
CA LYS A 21 -22.11 -4.75 8.05
C LYS A 21 -20.77 -5.48 7.89
N ASP A 22 -20.59 -6.20 6.79
CA ASP A 22 -19.35 -6.92 6.48
C ASP A 22 -18.18 -5.98 6.22
N ALA A 23 -18.41 -4.89 5.48
CA ALA A 23 -17.41 -3.85 5.25
C ALA A 23 -16.97 -3.17 6.57
N LEU A 24 -17.91 -2.92 7.48
CA LEU A 24 -17.62 -2.33 8.79
C LEU A 24 -16.85 -3.30 9.69
N GLY A 25 -17.31 -4.55 9.83
CA GLY A 25 -16.64 -5.57 10.64
C GLY A 25 -15.22 -5.85 10.14
N GLY A 26 -15.07 -6.16 8.84
CA GLY A 26 -13.77 -6.38 8.21
C GLY A 26 -12.87 -5.13 8.24
N GLY A 27 -13.46 -3.94 8.05
CA GLY A 27 -12.76 -2.67 8.08
C GLY A 27 -12.20 -2.33 9.46
N LEU A 28 -12.98 -2.52 10.52
CA LEU A 28 -12.57 -2.24 11.91
C LEU A 28 -11.53 -3.26 12.40
N SER A 29 -11.72 -4.55 12.16
CA SER A 29 -10.72 -5.58 12.51
C SER A 29 -9.41 -5.38 11.73
N GLY A 30 -9.51 -4.98 10.45
CA GLY A 30 -8.36 -4.61 9.64
C GLY A 30 -7.63 -3.36 10.17
N ALA A 31 -8.38 -2.33 10.59
CA ALA A 31 -7.83 -1.12 11.20
C ALA A 31 -7.10 -1.42 12.52
N ALA A 32 -7.67 -2.27 13.38
CA ALA A 32 -7.04 -2.71 14.63
C ALA A 32 -5.73 -3.47 14.39
N ALA A 33 -5.73 -4.43 13.44
CA ALA A 33 -4.52 -5.16 13.05
C ALA A 33 -3.41 -4.21 12.56
N MET A 34 -3.78 -3.11 11.90
CA MET A 34 -2.83 -2.13 11.39
C MET A 34 -2.16 -1.28 12.45
N VAL A 35 -2.82 -1.01 13.57
CA VAL A 35 -2.19 -0.31 14.70
C VAL A 35 -0.99 -1.11 15.19
N LEU A 36 -1.17 -2.41 15.42
CA LEU A 36 -0.08 -3.29 15.85
C LEU A 36 1.02 -3.39 14.81
N GLN A 37 0.69 -3.49 13.52
CA GLN A 37 1.69 -3.51 12.46
C GLN A 37 2.49 -2.22 12.35
N VAL A 38 1.86 -1.07 12.58
CA VAL A 38 2.58 0.20 12.63
C VAL A 38 3.57 0.17 13.80
N LEU A 39 3.16 -0.27 14.98
CA LEU A 39 4.03 -0.31 16.15
C LEU A 39 5.22 -1.27 15.99
N THR A 40 5.02 -2.42 15.33
CA THR A 40 6.07 -3.45 15.20
C THR A 40 6.93 -3.30 13.94
N LEU A 41 6.34 -2.91 12.80
CA LEU A 41 7.03 -2.93 11.49
C LEU A 41 7.45 -1.54 11.01
N MET A 42 7.09 -0.47 11.71
CA MET A 42 7.53 0.88 11.36
C MET A 42 9.06 1.03 11.26
N PRO A 43 9.90 0.41 12.11
CA PRO A 43 11.35 0.49 11.93
C PRO A 43 11.83 0.06 10.55
N LEU A 44 11.32 -1.05 10.03
CA LEU A 44 11.64 -1.52 8.68
C LEU A 44 11.11 -0.58 7.59
N ARG A 45 9.94 0.02 7.80
CA ARG A 45 9.37 1.02 6.88
C ARG A 45 10.21 2.30 6.85
N THR A 46 10.73 2.72 7.99
CA THR A 46 11.62 3.89 8.11
C THR A 46 12.93 3.65 7.37
N VAL A 47 13.56 2.48 7.58
CA VAL A 47 14.75 2.06 6.82
C VAL A 47 14.47 2.06 5.32
N MET A 48 13.37 1.44 4.88
CA MET A 48 12.98 1.38 3.47
C MET A 48 12.81 2.78 2.85
N ASN A 49 12.11 3.69 3.53
CA ASN A 49 11.89 5.06 3.03
C ASN A 49 13.18 5.88 2.98
N TYR A 50 14.09 5.67 3.93
CA TYR A 50 15.44 6.25 3.88
C TYR A 50 16.20 5.74 2.65
N GLN A 51 16.18 4.44 2.38
CA GLN A 51 16.85 3.85 1.21
C GLN A 51 16.29 4.34 -0.12
N TYR A 52 14.98 4.55 -0.22
CA TYR A 52 14.37 5.13 -1.42
C TYR A 52 14.89 6.53 -1.72
N ARG A 53 15.09 7.34 -0.68
CA ARG A 53 15.62 8.69 -0.82
C ARG A 53 17.11 8.70 -1.12
N PHE A 54 17.92 8.03 -0.29
CA PHE A 54 19.37 8.19 -0.26
C PHE A 54 20.17 7.10 -0.95
N GLY A 55 19.54 6.01 -1.41
CA GLY A 55 20.25 4.99 -2.19
C GLY A 55 21.09 3.99 -1.37
N THR A 56 20.97 4.00 -0.05
CA THR A 56 21.85 3.20 0.82
C THR A 56 21.45 1.72 0.94
N THR A 57 22.42 0.88 1.29
CA THR A 57 22.14 -0.52 1.64
C THR A 57 21.40 -0.60 2.98
N THR A 58 20.72 -1.73 3.25
CA THR A 58 19.91 -1.88 4.47
C THR A 58 20.75 -1.74 5.73
N THR A 59 21.95 -2.32 5.75
CA THR A 59 22.88 -2.22 6.88
C THR A 59 23.35 -0.78 7.10
N ILE A 60 23.68 -0.05 6.03
CA ILE A 60 24.09 1.35 6.13
C ILE A 60 22.91 2.19 6.65
N ALA A 61 21.72 2.04 6.07
CA ALA A 61 20.53 2.76 6.51
C ALA A 61 20.22 2.52 8.00
N ILE A 62 20.26 1.27 8.47
CA ILE A 62 20.07 0.92 9.89
C ILE A 62 21.13 1.64 10.76
N LYS A 63 22.41 1.54 10.40
CA LYS A 63 23.49 2.18 11.18
C LYS A 63 23.33 3.70 11.19
N THR A 64 23.10 4.33 10.04
CA THR A 64 22.91 5.78 9.94
C THR A 64 21.72 6.24 10.78
N LEU A 65 20.56 5.57 10.70
CA LEU A 65 19.40 5.92 11.51
C LEU A 65 19.66 5.73 13.02
N TRP A 66 20.42 4.70 13.40
CA TRP A 66 20.83 4.52 14.79
C TRP A 66 21.73 5.66 15.28
N TYR A 67 22.72 6.08 14.49
CA TYR A 67 23.60 7.20 14.86
C TYR A 67 22.88 8.55 14.87
N ASP A 68 21.89 8.77 14.00
CA ASP A 68 21.12 10.02 13.91
C ASP A 68 20.24 10.29 15.14
N GLY A 69 19.75 9.26 15.84
CA GLY A 69 18.79 9.45 16.93
C GLY A 69 18.39 8.22 17.71
N GLY A 70 19.19 7.15 17.63
CA GLY A 70 18.97 5.88 18.32
C GLY A 70 17.62 5.24 17.98
N TRP A 71 17.03 4.55 18.95
CA TRP A 71 15.75 3.86 18.78
C TRP A 71 14.60 4.79 18.34
N THR A 72 14.55 6.02 18.85
CA THR A 72 13.48 6.98 18.51
C THR A 72 13.50 7.41 17.04
N ARG A 73 14.64 7.27 16.34
CA ARG A 73 14.77 7.62 14.92
C ARG A 73 13.91 6.73 14.03
N TYR A 74 13.75 5.46 14.41
CA TYR A 74 12.95 4.48 13.67
C TYR A 74 11.44 4.78 13.71
N TYR A 75 10.99 5.54 14.72
CA TYR A 75 9.59 5.89 14.94
C TYR A 75 9.25 7.33 14.59
N GLN A 76 10.15 8.04 13.90
CA GLN A 76 9.85 9.38 13.38
C GLN A 76 8.71 9.31 12.35
N GLY A 77 7.59 9.99 12.65
CA GLY A 77 6.36 9.91 11.87
C GLY A 77 5.31 8.94 12.41
N LEU A 78 5.48 8.42 13.63
CA LEU A 78 4.57 7.43 14.22
C LEU A 78 3.13 7.94 14.31
N SER A 79 2.92 9.18 14.72
CA SER A 79 1.57 9.78 14.79
C SER A 79 0.86 9.77 13.44
N ALA A 80 1.54 10.21 12.38
CA ALA A 80 1.01 10.17 11.02
C ALA A 80 0.77 8.73 10.54
N ALA A 81 1.64 7.78 10.92
CA ALA A 81 1.48 6.36 10.58
C ALA A 81 0.28 5.71 11.29
N LEU A 82 0.05 6.03 12.56
CA LEU A 82 -1.08 5.53 13.36
C LEU A 82 -2.43 6.05 12.87
N ILE A 83 -2.47 7.20 12.18
CA ILE A 83 -3.68 7.68 11.51
C ILE A 83 -3.79 7.04 10.13
N GLN A 84 -2.72 7.14 9.33
CA GLN A 84 -2.75 6.74 7.93
C GLN A 84 -2.94 5.24 7.74
N GLY A 85 -2.30 4.40 8.55
CA GLY A 85 -2.35 2.94 8.40
C GLY A 85 -3.76 2.38 8.59
N PRO A 86 -4.40 2.62 9.75
CA PRO A 86 -5.77 2.19 10.01
C PRO A 86 -6.78 2.76 9.02
N VAL A 87 -6.73 4.07 8.71
CA VAL A 87 -7.66 4.69 7.76
C VAL A 87 -7.48 4.14 6.34
N ALA A 88 -6.23 3.97 5.89
CA ALA A 88 -5.94 3.36 4.59
C ALA A 88 -6.54 1.95 4.47
N ARG A 89 -6.48 1.19 5.56
CA ARG A 89 -6.87 -0.23 5.55
C ARG A 89 -8.35 -0.44 5.72
N PHE A 90 -8.98 0.39 6.56
CA PHE A 90 -10.42 0.52 6.58
C PHE A 90 -10.95 0.84 5.19
N GLY A 91 -10.41 1.88 4.53
CA GLY A 91 -10.87 2.27 3.20
C GLY A 91 -10.55 1.25 2.11
N ASP A 92 -9.40 0.59 2.14
CA ASP A 92 -9.07 -0.50 1.22
C ASP A 92 -10.08 -1.66 1.36
N THR A 93 -10.44 -2.06 2.60
CA THR A 93 -11.44 -3.12 2.84
C THR A 93 -12.84 -2.68 2.42
N ALA A 94 -13.28 -1.49 2.83
CA ALA A 94 -14.59 -0.96 2.48
C ALA A 94 -14.76 -0.77 0.97
N ALA A 95 -13.72 -0.28 0.27
CA ALA A 95 -13.74 -0.13 -1.19
C ALA A 95 -13.75 -1.49 -1.90
N ASN A 96 -13.02 -2.49 -1.39
CA ASN A 96 -13.04 -3.84 -1.97
C ASN A 96 -14.39 -4.53 -1.79
N VAL A 97 -15.02 -4.45 -0.61
CA VAL A 97 -16.36 -5.00 -0.40
C VAL A 97 -17.36 -4.24 -1.26
N GLY A 98 -17.36 -2.90 -1.19
CA GLY A 98 -18.30 -2.07 -1.93
C GLY A 98 -18.20 -2.24 -3.46
N ILE A 99 -17.00 -2.34 -4.03
CA ILE A 99 -16.84 -2.56 -5.47
C ILE A 99 -17.31 -3.97 -5.86
N LEU A 100 -17.01 -5.00 -5.07
CA LEU A 100 -17.44 -6.37 -5.37
C LEU A 100 -18.96 -6.47 -5.33
N THR A 101 -19.61 -5.92 -4.29
CA THR A 101 -21.07 -5.87 -4.20
C THR A 101 -21.69 -5.10 -5.37
N LEU A 102 -21.12 -3.95 -5.76
CA LEU A 102 -21.60 -3.16 -6.91
C LEU A 102 -21.39 -3.88 -8.26
N LEU A 103 -20.29 -4.63 -8.39
CA LEU A 103 -19.98 -5.41 -9.59
C LEU A 103 -20.81 -6.69 -9.70
N GLU A 104 -21.23 -7.26 -8.56
CA GLU A 104 -22.05 -8.46 -8.49
C GLU A 104 -23.55 -8.17 -8.57
N SER A 105 -23.98 -6.97 -8.18
CA SER A 105 -25.38 -6.53 -8.31
C SER A 105 -25.81 -6.28 -9.76
N ASN A 106 -24.87 -6.14 -10.69
CA ASN A 106 -25.17 -5.94 -12.11
C ASN A 106 -24.88 -7.21 -12.92
N THR A 107 -25.88 -7.73 -13.61
CA THR A 107 -25.85 -8.97 -14.39
C THR A 107 -24.75 -8.97 -15.47
N TYR A 108 -24.51 -7.82 -16.09
CA TYR A 108 -23.47 -7.63 -17.12
C TYR A 108 -22.06 -7.54 -16.50
N MET A 109 -21.92 -6.89 -15.34
CA MET A 109 -20.63 -6.77 -14.67
C MET A 109 -20.21 -8.07 -13.98
N ARG A 110 -21.17 -8.93 -13.60
CA ARG A 110 -20.90 -10.24 -13.03
C ARG A 110 -20.13 -11.15 -13.99
N THR A 111 -20.42 -11.05 -15.29
CA THR A 111 -19.76 -11.84 -16.37
C THR A 111 -18.39 -11.31 -16.81
N LEU A 112 -17.96 -10.14 -16.33
CA LEU A 112 -16.65 -9.60 -16.72
C LEU A 112 -15.48 -10.43 -16.14
N PRO A 113 -14.39 -10.59 -16.91
CA PRO A 113 -13.15 -11.19 -16.40
C PRO A 113 -12.66 -10.51 -15.11
N SER A 114 -12.08 -11.29 -14.20
CA SER A 114 -11.58 -10.83 -12.90
C SER A 114 -10.64 -9.62 -13.00
N LEU A 115 -9.80 -9.58 -14.03
CA LEU A 115 -8.86 -8.48 -14.28
C LEU A 115 -9.56 -7.14 -14.58
N ILE A 116 -10.74 -7.15 -15.22
CA ILE A 116 -11.49 -5.92 -15.49
C ILE A 116 -12.13 -5.41 -14.19
N LYS A 117 -12.67 -6.31 -13.36
CA LYS A 117 -13.16 -5.97 -12.01
C LYS A 117 -12.06 -5.34 -11.16
N THR A 118 -10.84 -5.87 -11.25
CA THR A 118 -9.64 -5.32 -10.59
C THR A 118 -9.33 -3.88 -11.02
N VAL A 119 -9.62 -3.47 -12.26
CA VAL A 119 -9.40 -2.08 -12.71
C VAL A 119 -10.24 -1.11 -11.90
N PHE A 120 -11.54 -1.39 -11.74
CA PHE A 120 -12.44 -0.53 -10.97
C PHE A 120 -12.04 -0.47 -9.49
N ALA A 121 -11.73 -1.61 -8.89
CA ALA A 121 -11.22 -1.68 -7.52
C ALA A 121 -9.92 -0.86 -7.36
N SER A 122 -9.02 -0.94 -8.35
CA SER A 122 -7.75 -0.22 -8.33
C SER A 122 -7.92 1.30 -8.50
N LEU A 123 -8.91 1.76 -9.27
CA LEU A 123 -9.21 3.17 -9.43
C LEU A 123 -9.77 3.78 -8.13
N LEU A 124 -10.69 3.08 -7.46
CA LEU A 124 -11.20 3.51 -6.16
C LEU A 124 -10.09 3.54 -5.10
N ALA A 125 -9.28 2.48 -5.03
CA ALA A 125 -8.13 2.43 -4.11
C ALA A 125 -7.12 3.55 -4.40
N ALA A 126 -6.85 3.85 -5.68
CA ALA A 126 -5.99 4.96 -6.08
C ALA A 126 -6.57 6.32 -5.67
N GLY A 127 -7.87 6.54 -5.88
CA GLY A 127 -8.58 7.75 -5.44
C GLY A 127 -8.51 7.95 -3.93
N PHE A 128 -8.76 6.89 -3.16
CA PHE A 128 -8.64 6.93 -1.72
C PHE A 128 -7.20 7.26 -1.25
N ARG A 129 -6.18 6.73 -1.93
CA ARG A 129 -4.77 7.07 -1.65
C ARG A 129 -4.43 8.53 -1.93
N ILE A 130 -5.07 9.18 -2.91
CA ILE A 130 -4.88 10.61 -3.17
C ILE A 130 -5.36 11.43 -1.96
N ILE A 131 -6.50 11.06 -1.36
CA ILE A 131 -7.01 11.72 -0.15
C ILE A 131 -6.04 11.57 1.02
N LEU A 132 -5.44 10.39 1.19
CA LEU A 132 -4.49 10.12 2.28
C LEU A 132 -3.05 10.61 2.00
N THR A 133 -2.77 11.14 0.81
CA THR A 133 -1.42 11.54 0.42
C THR A 133 -0.79 12.60 1.35
N PRO A 134 -1.52 13.61 1.86
CA PRO A 134 -0.93 14.58 2.79
C PRO A 134 -0.37 13.94 4.06
N ILE A 135 -1.12 13.00 4.66
CA ILE A 135 -0.68 12.28 5.86
C ILE A 135 0.50 11.35 5.51
N ASP A 136 0.46 10.71 4.35
CA ASP A 136 1.57 9.91 3.83
C ASP A 136 2.83 10.76 3.60
N THR A 137 2.70 12.00 3.15
CA THR A 137 3.80 12.94 2.95
C THR A 137 4.43 13.36 4.27
N VAL A 138 3.63 13.63 5.29
CA VAL A 138 4.15 13.89 6.64
C VAL A 138 4.92 12.67 7.16
N LYS A 139 4.30 11.50 7.13
CA LYS A 139 4.91 10.23 7.57
C LYS A 139 6.22 9.95 6.83
N THR A 140 6.19 9.95 5.50
CA THR A 140 7.34 9.55 4.66
C THR A 140 8.48 10.55 4.77
N THR A 141 8.19 11.84 4.88
CA THR A 141 9.23 12.87 5.07
C THR A 141 9.89 12.74 6.45
N LEU A 142 9.11 12.49 7.52
CA LEU A 142 9.68 12.25 8.86
C LEU A 142 10.49 10.95 8.91
N GLN A 143 10.04 9.90 8.23
CA GLN A 143 10.79 8.65 8.15
C GLN A 143 12.11 8.81 7.39
N ALA A 144 12.12 9.53 6.26
CA ALA A 144 13.32 9.77 5.47
C ALA A 144 14.26 10.79 6.10
N GLN A 145 13.76 11.97 6.48
CA GLN A 145 14.57 13.12 6.92
C GLN A 145 14.73 13.24 8.44
N GLY A 146 13.96 12.50 9.25
CA GLY A 146 14.03 12.57 10.70
C GLY A 146 13.42 13.85 11.29
N LYS A 147 13.97 14.33 12.42
CA LYS A 147 13.47 15.52 13.14
C LYS A 147 13.33 16.78 12.27
N PRO A 148 14.28 17.10 11.37
CA PRO A 148 14.13 18.24 10.45
C PRO A 148 12.96 18.14 9.48
N GLY A 149 12.39 16.95 9.27
CA GLY A 149 11.34 16.71 8.27
C GLY A 149 10.11 17.62 8.41
N MET A 150 9.70 17.95 9.63
CA MET A 150 8.57 18.86 9.85
C MET A 150 8.90 20.31 9.44
N ARG A 151 10.14 20.75 9.70
CA ARG A 151 10.61 22.07 9.29
C ARG A 151 10.65 22.17 7.75
N ILE A 152 11.21 21.15 7.08
CA ILE A 152 11.25 21.04 5.62
C ILE A 152 9.83 21.13 5.04
N LEU A 153 8.86 20.40 5.61
CA LEU A 153 7.48 20.45 5.14
C LEU A 153 6.83 21.81 5.34
N LYS A 154 7.03 22.46 6.49
CA LYS A 154 6.52 23.82 6.74
C LYS A 154 7.10 24.84 5.76
N GLU A 155 8.42 24.79 5.52
CA GLU A 155 9.10 25.65 4.55
C GLU A 155 8.58 25.40 3.13
N ARG A 156 8.37 24.13 2.76
CA ARG A 156 7.81 23.76 1.46
C ARG A 156 6.39 24.27 1.28
N VAL A 157 5.52 24.11 2.27
CA VAL A 157 4.14 24.61 2.23
C VAL A 157 4.12 26.13 2.16
N LYS A 158 5.00 26.83 2.89
CA LYS A 158 5.14 28.28 2.81
C LYS A 158 5.58 28.74 1.41
N LYS A 159 6.46 28.00 0.75
CA LYS A 159 7.04 28.37 -0.56
C LYS A 159 6.16 27.99 -1.75
N TYR A 160 5.51 26.83 -1.71
CA TYR A 160 4.79 26.25 -2.87
C TYR A 160 3.30 25.98 -2.62
N GLY A 161 2.79 26.34 -1.44
CA GLY A 161 1.40 26.14 -1.05
C GLY A 161 1.09 24.74 -0.49
N VAL A 162 -0.13 24.59 0.01
CA VAL A 162 -0.62 23.35 0.68
C VAL A 162 -0.69 22.18 -0.30
N THR A 163 -0.90 22.45 -1.59
CA THR A 163 -0.90 21.44 -2.66
C THR A 163 0.43 20.68 -2.79
N SER A 164 1.52 21.22 -2.23
CA SER A 164 2.81 20.53 -2.15
C SER A 164 2.78 19.23 -1.33
N LEU A 165 1.78 19.06 -0.46
CA LEU A 165 1.57 17.81 0.29
C LEU A 165 1.12 16.64 -0.61
N TRP A 166 0.62 16.93 -1.82
CA TRP A 166 0.26 15.93 -2.84
C TRP A 166 1.39 15.62 -3.82
N TYR A 167 2.60 16.13 -3.60
CA TYR A 167 3.74 15.79 -4.45
C TYR A 167 4.06 14.30 -4.32
N GLY A 168 3.79 13.54 -5.37
CA GLY A 168 3.87 12.08 -5.35
C GLY A 168 2.52 11.37 -5.43
N ALA A 169 1.37 12.08 -5.40
CA ALA A 169 0.04 11.48 -5.50
C ALA A 169 -0.14 10.66 -6.79
N LEU A 170 0.23 11.21 -7.95
CA LEU A 170 0.13 10.50 -9.23
C LEU A 170 1.04 9.27 -9.30
N ALA A 171 2.29 9.38 -8.85
CA ALA A 171 3.19 8.23 -8.75
C ALA A 171 2.69 7.18 -7.74
N THR A 172 2.00 7.60 -6.67
CA THR A 172 1.33 6.69 -5.73
C THR A 172 0.19 5.94 -6.39
N ALA A 173 -0.67 6.65 -7.12
CA ALA A 173 -1.77 6.05 -7.88
C ALA A 173 -1.23 5.07 -8.95
N ALA A 174 -0.24 5.49 -9.74
CA ALA A 174 0.42 4.66 -10.73
C ALA A 174 1.08 3.42 -10.12
N ALA A 175 1.84 3.57 -9.03
CA ALA A 175 2.46 2.43 -8.33
C ALA A 175 1.43 1.46 -7.74
N THR A 176 0.24 1.96 -7.38
CA THR A 176 -0.88 1.12 -6.93
C THR A 176 -1.42 0.30 -8.08
N PHE A 177 -1.72 0.97 -9.20
CA PHE A 177 -2.26 0.33 -10.39
C PHE A 177 -1.30 -0.70 -10.99
N VAL A 178 -0.05 -0.29 -11.24
CA VAL A 178 1.04 -1.14 -11.77
C VAL A 178 1.40 -2.27 -10.80
N GLY A 179 1.18 -2.10 -9.50
CA GLY A 179 1.39 -3.16 -8.52
C GLY A 179 0.24 -4.18 -8.51
N HIS A 180 -1.01 -3.74 -8.60
CA HIS A 180 -2.17 -4.64 -8.50
C HIS A 180 -2.25 -5.65 -9.65
N TYR A 181 -2.03 -5.21 -10.89
CA TYR A 181 -2.22 -6.10 -12.04
C TYR A 181 -1.29 -7.32 -12.03
N PRO A 182 0.04 -7.17 -11.85
CA PRO A 182 0.93 -8.33 -11.71
C PRO A 182 0.63 -9.15 -10.46
N TRP A 183 0.20 -8.53 -9.36
CA TRP A 183 -0.17 -9.27 -8.15
C TRP A 183 -1.31 -10.25 -8.44
N PHE A 184 -2.43 -9.78 -9.00
CA PHE A 184 -3.58 -10.63 -9.31
C PHE A 184 -3.26 -11.63 -10.43
N GLY A 185 -2.51 -11.23 -11.45
CA GLY A 185 -2.07 -12.12 -12.52
C GLY A 185 -1.24 -13.28 -11.99
N THR A 186 -0.20 -12.99 -11.21
CA THR A 186 0.64 -14.03 -10.58
C THR A 186 -0.14 -14.88 -9.57
N TYR A 187 -1.00 -14.25 -8.76
CA TYR A 187 -1.82 -14.97 -7.78
C TYR A 187 -2.72 -16.00 -8.45
N ASN A 188 -3.48 -15.58 -9.47
CA ASN A 188 -4.38 -16.48 -10.21
C ASN A 188 -3.59 -17.56 -10.95
N PHE A 189 -2.53 -17.19 -11.68
CA PHE A 189 -1.69 -18.15 -12.40
C PHE A 189 -1.15 -19.25 -11.48
N LEU A 190 -0.55 -18.89 -10.34
CA LEU A 190 -0.01 -19.87 -9.41
C LEU A 190 -1.12 -20.68 -8.72
N ARG A 191 -2.27 -20.05 -8.41
CA ARG A 191 -3.41 -20.76 -7.83
C ARG A 191 -4.00 -21.78 -8.80
N ASP A 192 -3.96 -21.55 -10.10
CA ASP A 192 -4.55 -22.46 -11.09
C ASP A 192 -3.57 -23.56 -11.53
N ASN A 193 -2.25 -23.33 -11.37
CA ASN A 193 -1.21 -24.28 -11.80
C ASN A 193 -0.58 -25.09 -10.66
N LEU A 194 -0.70 -24.67 -9.40
CA LEU A 194 -0.19 -25.44 -8.26
C LEU A 194 -1.21 -26.49 -7.82
N PRO A 195 -0.77 -27.71 -7.45
CA PRO A 195 -1.66 -28.77 -7.01
C PRO A 195 -2.49 -28.34 -5.80
N GLU A 196 -3.73 -28.83 -5.74
CA GLU A 196 -4.60 -28.60 -4.59
C GLU A 196 -4.04 -29.33 -3.36
N ALA A 197 -4.15 -28.66 -2.20
CA ALA A 197 -3.64 -29.20 -0.96
C ALA A 197 -4.73 -29.99 -0.23
N HIS A 198 -4.42 -31.22 0.18
CA HIS A 198 -5.38 -32.11 0.85
C HIS A 198 -5.53 -31.86 2.36
N SER A 199 -4.53 -31.26 3.01
CA SER A 199 -4.57 -30.94 4.45
C SER A 199 -4.66 -29.44 4.71
N THR A 200 -5.23 -29.07 5.86
CA THR A 200 -5.35 -27.66 6.30
C THR A 200 -4.00 -26.95 6.32
N PHE A 201 -2.94 -27.62 6.83
CA PHE A 201 -1.60 -27.06 6.87
C PHE A 201 -1.07 -26.76 5.45
N TRP A 202 -1.16 -27.72 4.54
CA TRP A 202 -0.69 -27.55 3.16
C TRP A 202 -1.51 -26.49 2.41
N ARG A 203 -2.81 -26.37 2.71
CA ARG A 203 -3.66 -25.32 2.12
C ARG A 203 -3.23 -23.92 2.56
N LEU A 204 -2.95 -23.74 3.85
CA LEU A 204 -2.46 -22.47 4.39
C LEU A 204 -1.07 -22.14 3.84
N LEU A 205 -0.16 -23.12 3.78
CA LEU A 205 1.18 -22.92 3.24
C LEU A 205 1.14 -22.55 1.76
N ARG A 206 0.31 -23.23 0.96
CA ARG A 206 0.09 -22.92 -0.46
C ARG A 206 -0.44 -21.50 -0.64
N GLN A 207 -1.45 -21.10 0.13
CA GLN A 207 -2.00 -19.73 0.08
C GLN A 207 -0.95 -18.68 0.45
N ALA A 208 -0.17 -18.93 1.51
CA ALA A 208 0.90 -18.04 1.94
C ALA A 208 2.00 -17.92 0.86
N PHE A 209 2.40 -19.04 0.26
CA PHE A 209 3.40 -19.07 -0.81
C PHE A 209 2.93 -18.30 -2.05
N VAL A 210 1.72 -18.59 -2.54
CA VAL A 210 1.15 -17.90 -3.71
C VAL A 210 1.05 -16.38 -3.45
N GLY A 211 0.53 -15.98 -2.29
CA GLY A 211 0.42 -14.57 -1.90
C GLY A 211 1.78 -13.88 -1.75
N PHE A 212 2.79 -14.59 -1.23
CA PHE A 212 4.15 -14.07 -1.11
C PHE A 212 4.79 -13.86 -2.48
N VAL A 213 4.74 -14.84 -3.39
CA VAL A 213 5.31 -14.71 -4.73
C VAL A 213 4.62 -13.61 -5.53
N ALA A 214 3.28 -13.53 -5.46
CA ALA A 214 2.52 -12.44 -6.06
C ALA A 214 2.96 -11.06 -5.53
N SER A 215 3.24 -10.96 -4.23
CA SER A 215 3.74 -9.74 -3.60
C SER A 215 5.15 -9.38 -4.07
N VAL A 216 6.06 -10.35 -4.17
CA VAL A 216 7.42 -10.14 -4.67
C VAL A 216 7.41 -9.63 -6.11
N VAL A 217 6.61 -10.24 -6.99
CA VAL A 217 6.48 -9.83 -8.40
C VAL A 217 5.92 -8.40 -8.48
N SER A 218 4.82 -8.13 -7.77
CA SER A 218 4.20 -6.81 -7.70
C SER A 218 5.15 -5.72 -7.19
N ASP A 219 5.89 -6.01 -6.12
CA ASP A 219 6.84 -5.08 -5.53
C ASP A 219 8.01 -4.80 -6.46
N THR A 220 8.51 -5.82 -7.17
CA THR A 220 9.62 -5.69 -8.13
C THR A 220 9.22 -4.80 -9.30
N ILE A 221 8.04 -5.03 -9.90
CA ILE A 221 7.56 -4.25 -11.05
C ILE A 221 7.21 -2.82 -10.64
N SER A 222 6.62 -2.62 -9.46
CA SER A 222 6.22 -1.28 -9.00
C SER A 222 7.32 -0.49 -8.30
N ASN A 223 8.52 -1.06 -8.07
CA ASN A 223 9.51 -0.44 -7.19
C ASN A 223 10.04 0.90 -7.73
N SER A 224 10.27 1.02 -9.04
CA SER A 224 10.79 2.26 -9.65
C SER A 224 9.85 3.45 -9.44
N LEU A 225 8.54 3.24 -9.58
CA LEU A 225 7.53 4.26 -9.29
C LEU A 225 7.55 4.67 -7.81
N ARG A 226 7.84 3.74 -6.90
CA ARG A 226 7.94 4.02 -5.46
C ARG A 226 9.20 4.78 -5.11
N VAL A 227 10.33 4.45 -5.74
CA VAL A 227 11.58 5.21 -5.61
C VAL A 227 11.37 6.65 -6.06
N VAL A 228 10.83 6.84 -7.27
CA VAL A 228 10.55 8.18 -7.83
C VAL A 228 9.52 8.95 -6.99
N LYS A 229 8.45 8.28 -6.54
CA LYS A 229 7.46 8.84 -5.61
C LYS A 229 8.16 9.38 -4.37
N THR A 230 8.87 8.52 -3.64
CA THR A 230 9.47 8.87 -2.35
C THR A 230 10.51 9.95 -2.54
N TYR A 231 11.37 9.83 -3.56
CA TYR A 231 12.38 10.85 -3.86
C TYR A 231 11.73 12.22 -4.04
N ARG A 232 10.71 12.34 -4.90
CA ARG A 232 9.99 13.60 -5.12
C ARG A 232 9.27 14.09 -3.86
N GLN A 233 8.61 13.19 -3.13
CA GLN A 233 7.78 13.52 -1.97
C GLN A 233 8.60 14.05 -0.80
N VAL A 234 9.84 13.57 -0.61
CA VAL A 234 10.70 13.99 0.51
C VAL A 234 11.76 15.02 0.11
N ASN A 235 11.91 15.33 -1.18
CA ASN A 235 12.88 16.32 -1.66
C ASN A 235 12.51 17.74 -1.22
N ASP A 236 13.47 18.51 -0.72
CA ASP A 236 13.21 19.83 -0.12
C ASP A 236 12.64 20.81 -1.15
N THR A 237 13.11 20.70 -2.40
CA THR A 237 12.68 21.52 -3.53
C THR A 237 11.66 20.80 -4.42
N LYS A 238 10.86 21.59 -5.14
CA LYS A 238 9.95 21.06 -6.16
C LYS A 238 10.77 20.40 -7.27
N ILE A 239 10.62 19.09 -7.43
CA ILE A 239 11.23 18.32 -8.50
C ILE A 239 10.15 17.60 -9.32
N GLY A 240 10.34 17.55 -10.64
CA GLY A 240 9.48 16.78 -11.54
C GLY A 240 9.70 15.26 -11.38
N TYR A 241 8.82 14.46 -11.97
CA TYR A 241 8.99 13.00 -11.93
C TYR A 241 10.18 12.52 -12.77
N VAL A 242 10.34 13.09 -13.98
CA VAL A 242 11.47 12.78 -14.87
C VAL A 242 12.79 13.21 -14.23
N ALA A 243 12.88 14.46 -13.79
CA ALA A 243 14.06 14.96 -13.07
C ALA A 243 14.39 14.16 -11.80
N ALA A 244 13.39 13.65 -11.07
CA ALA A 244 13.62 12.76 -9.93
C ALA A 244 14.21 11.41 -10.36
N ALA A 245 13.70 10.82 -11.44
CA ALA A 245 14.25 9.59 -12.00
C ALA A 245 15.68 9.79 -12.52
N GLU A 246 15.93 10.87 -13.26
CA GLU A 246 17.26 11.25 -13.75
C GLU A 246 18.24 11.45 -12.60
N ALA A 247 17.86 12.15 -11.54
CA ALA A 247 18.71 12.35 -10.36
C ALA A 247 19.07 11.02 -9.67
N VAL A 248 18.10 10.10 -9.55
CA VAL A 248 18.34 8.76 -9.01
C VAL A 248 19.29 7.96 -9.90
N VAL A 249 19.08 7.98 -11.22
CA VAL A 249 19.92 7.27 -12.20
C VAL A 249 21.32 7.88 -12.27
N ALA A 250 21.46 9.20 -12.15
CA ALA A 250 22.76 9.86 -12.13
C ALA A 250 23.60 9.46 -10.91
N THR A 251 22.95 9.18 -9.77
CA THR A 251 23.64 8.83 -8.52
C THR A 251 23.92 7.32 -8.40
N ASP A 252 22.94 6.48 -8.74
CA ASP A 252 22.98 5.03 -8.46
C ASP A 252 22.77 4.15 -9.72
N GLY A 253 22.68 4.77 -10.89
CA GLY A 253 22.35 4.09 -12.14
C GLY A 253 20.93 3.51 -12.16
N LEU A 254 20.65 2.69 -13.18
CA LEU A 254 19.38 1.97 -13.31
C LEU A 254 19.15 1.00 -12.15
N ARG A 255 20.22 0.42 -11.60
CA ARG A 255 20.13 -0.45 -10.41
C ARG A 255 19.55 0.29 -9.22
N GLY A 256 19.86 1.57 -9.04
CA GLY A 256 19.22 2.40 -8.01
C GLY A 256 17.73 2.62 -8.26
N LEU A 257 17.37 2.98 -9.48
CA LEU A 257 15.97 3.24 -9.85
C LEU A 257 15.08 2.03 -9.60
N PHE A 258 15.51 0.82 -9.97
CA PHE A 258 14.70 -0.39 -9.81
C PHE A 258 14.95 -1.15 -8.49
N GLY A 259 16.11 -0.99 -7.85
CA GLY A 259 16.55 -1.85 -6.75
C GLY A 259 16.58 -1.19 -5.37
N ARG A 260 16.58 0.15 -5.27
CA ARG A 260 16.60 0.85 -3.96
C ARG A 260 15.49 0.33 -3.06
N GLY A 261 15.84 -0.04 -1.82
CA GLY A 261 14.89 -0.48 -0.79
C GLY A 261 14.12 -1.78 -1.07
N LEU A 262 14.29 -2.44 -2.22
CA LEU A 262 13.47 -3.59 -2.64
C LEU A 262 13.61 -4.78 -1.68
N LYS A 263 14.84 -5.11 -1.26
CA LYS A 263 15.09 -6.20 -0.29
C LYS A 263 14.36 -5.96 1.02
N THR A 264 14.52 -4.76 1.59
CA THR A 264 13.86 -4.35 2.84
C THR A 264 12.34 -4.39 2.69
N ARG A 265 11.82 -3.98 1.53
CA ARG A 265 10.40 -4.02 1.21
C ARG A 265 9.84 -5.45 1.20
N ILE A 266 10.52 -6.38 0.53
CA ILE A 266 10.09 -7.79 0.46
C ILE A 266 10.03 -8.37 1.87
N ILE A 267 11.04 -8.13 2.71
CA ILE A 267 11.05 -8.58 4.10
C ILE A 267 9.89 -7.94 4.88
N ALA A 268 9.74 -6.61 4.79
CA ALA A 268 8.70 -5.89 5.50
C ALA A 268 7.29 -6.37 5.10
N ASN A 269 7.06 -6.60 3.80
CA ASN A 269 5.77 -7.08 3.30
C ASN A 269 5.50 -8.54 3.66
N GLY A 270 6.53 -9.40 3.64
CA GLY A 270 6.42 -10.79 4.11
C GLY A 270 6.02 -10.86 5.58
N LEU A 271 6.72 -10.12 6.45
CA LEU A 271 6.38 -10.02 7.87
C LEU A 271 4.98 -9.42 8.09
N GLN A 272 4.64 -8.39 7.32
CA GLN A 272 3.31 -7.79 7.39
C GLN A 272 2.20 -8.76 7.01
N GLY A 273 2.38 -9.56 5.95
CA GLY A 273 1.39 -10.54 5.52
C GLY A 273 1.11 -11.60 6.58
N LEU A 274 2.18 -12.11 7.21
CA LEU A 274 2.08 -13.08 8.31
C LEU A 274 1.35 -12.46 9.52
N MET A 275 1.77 -11.27 9.95
CA MET A 275 1.14 -10.56 11.07
C MET A 275 -0.33 -10.24 10.78
N PHE A 276 -0.65 -9.75 9.58
CA PHE A 276 -2.01 -9.38 9.21
C PHE A 276 -2.95 -10.58 9.26
N SER A 277 -2.54 -11.72 8.71
CA SER A 277 -3.39 -12.91 8.64
C SER A 277 -3.78 -13.41 10.02
N VAL A 278 -2.83 -13.39 10.97
CA VAL A 278 -3.07 -13.79 12.37
C VAL A 278 -3.92 -12.76 13.11
N LEU A 279 -3.54 -11.47 13.04
CA LEU A 279 -4.19 -10.40 13.79
C LEU A 279 -5.60 -10.11 13.29
N TRP A 280 -5.81 -10.10 11.99
CA TRP A 280 -7.14 -9.88 11.42
C TRP A 280 -8.09 -10.99 11.87
N LYS A 281 -7.69 -12.26 11.74
CA LYS A 281 -8.53 -13.37 12.18
C LYS A 281 -8.87 -13.27 13.66
N LEU A 282 -7.88 -13.02 14.51
CA LEU A 282 -8.09 -12.81 15.94
C LEU A 282 -9.10 -11.69 16.23
N PHE A 283 -8.95 -10.53 15.59
CA PHE A 283 -9.87 -9.39 15.81
C PHE A 283 -11.25 -9.58 15.17
N LEU A 284 -11.36 -10.37 14.12
CA LEU A 284 -12.63 -10.70 13.49
C LEU A 284 -13.41 -11.69 14.34
N ASP A 285 -12.75 -12.74 14.85
CA ASP A 285 -13.37 -13.72 15.75
C ASP A 285 -13.88 -13.01 17.02
N LEU A 286 -13.06 -12.12 17.62
CA LEU A 286 -13.47 -11.29 18.77
C LEU A 286 -14.64 -10.34 18.48
N TRP A 287 -14.78 -9.88 17.24
CA TRP A 287 -15.89 -9.03 16.82
C TRP A 287 -17.18 -9.84 16.70
N ASN A 288 -17.11 -10.99 16.02
CA ASN A 288 -18.23 -11.90 15.83
C ASN A 288 -18.73 -12.50 17.15
N ASP A 289 -17.84 -12.78 18.10
CA ASP A 289 -18.25 -13.25 19.44
C ASP A 289 -19.01 -12.18 20.25
N LYS A 290 -18.91 -10.90 19.85
CA LYS A 290 -19.51 -9.75 20.55
C LYS A 290 -20.70 -9.10 19.83
N THR A 291 -21.04 -9.50 18.60
CA THR A 291 -22.13 -8.92 17.79
C THR A 291 -23.04 -9.97 17.19
#